data_AF-A0A835IUG3-F1
#
_entry.id   AF-A0A835IUG3-F1
#
_cell.length_a   1.000
_cell.length_b   1.000
_cell.length_c   1.000
_cell.angle_alpha   90.00
_cell.angle_beta   90.00
_cell.angle_gamma   90.00
#
_symmetry.space_group_name_H-M   'P 1'
#
loop_
_entity.id
_entity.type
_entity.pdbx_description
1 polymer ?
#
loop_
_entity_poly.entity_id
_entity_poly.type
_entity_poly.pdbx_seq_one_letter_code
_entity_poly.pdbx_strand_id
1 'polypeptide(L)'
;MVQVPQTELSPSANPSPNAMPRPRANSTTVILVLSLGAFLGLFFMITISVLLRSRKVVHVNSDEEDYLDHVPGMPKRFTYEELRAATENFVTKLGQGGFGSVFEGTLIDGTKVAVKCIDGVGQVKKSFLAEVQTIGGIR
;
A
#
# COMPACT_ATOMS: atom_id res chain seq x y z
N MET A 1 -17.43 33.87 -100.47
CA MET A 1 -16.36 32.86 -100.58
C MET A 1 -15.40 33.19 -99.44
N VAL A 2 -15.23 32.39 -98.39
CA VAL A 2 -14.55 31.10 -98.41
C VAL A 2 -15.03 30.21 -97.23
N GLN A 3 -15.23 28.93 -97.57
CA GLN A 3 -15.24 27.68 -96.81
C GLN A 3 -15.54 27.62 -95.30
N VAL A 4 -16.52 26.78 -94.95
CA VAL A 4 -16.53 25.94 -93.75
C VAL A 4 -15.67 24.69 -93.99
N PRO A 5 -15.02 24.12 -92.97
CA PRO A 5 -15.16 22.66 -92.79
C PRO A 5 -15.40 22.24 -91.33
N GLN A 6 -16.42 21.40 -91.15
CA GLN A 6 -16.52 20.39 -90.07
C GLN A 6 -15.50 19.26 -90.38
N THR A 7 -15.04 18.36 -89.51
CA THR A 7 -15.64 17.52 -88.45
C THR A 7 -14.46 16.75 -87.83
N GLU A 8 -14.44 16.46 -86.52
CA GLU A 8 -14.21 15.06 -86.10
C GLU A 8 -14.67 14.78 -84.65
N LEU A 9 -14.99 13.51 -84.46
CA LEU A 9 -15.84 12.90 -83.44
C LEU A 9 -15.21 12.83 -82.02
N SER A 10 -16.12 12.62 -81.05
CA SER A 10 -16.04 12.26 -79.62
C SER A 10 -14.99 11.19 -79.23
N PRO A 11 -14.81 10.73 -77.96
CA PRO A 11 -15.55 10.96 -76.71
C PRO A 11 -14.62 11.22 -75.48
N SER A 12 -15.09 11.56 -74.28
CA SER A 12 -15.42 10.56 -73.26
C SER A 12 -15.74 11.31 -71.96
N ALA A 13 -16.93 11.07 -71.42
CA ALA A 13 -17.31 11.54 -70.10
C ALA A 13 -16.36 10.92 -69.06
N ASN A 14 -15.59 11.75 -68.35
CA ASN A 14 -14.80 11.30 -67.21
C ASN A 14 -15.74 10.70 -66.15
N PRO A 15 -15.47 9.48 -65.65
CA PRO A 15 -16.26 8.95 -64.55
C PRO A 15 -15.94 9.74 -63.28
N SER A 16 -17.01 10.16 -62.61
CA SER A 16 -17.01 10.81 -61.30
C SER A 16 -16.16 10.01 -60.29
N PRO A 17 -15.36 10.66 -59.43
CA PRO A 17 -14.51 9.93 -58.49
C PRO A 17 -15.40 9.19 -57.49
N ASN A 18 -15.29 7.86 -57.48
CA ASN A 18 -15.94 7.02 -56.48
C ASN A 18 -15.54 7.51 -55.08
N ALA A 19 -16.51 8.06 -54.35
CA ALA A 19 -16.34 8.44 -52.96
C ALA A 19 -16.17 7.15 -52.14
N MET A 20 -14.94 6.93 -51.66
CA MET A 20 -14.60 5.83 -50.77
C MET A 20 -15.42 5.94 -49.47
N PRO A 21 -16.05 4.86 -48.96
CA PRO A 21 -16.77 4.90 -47.69
C PRO A 21 -15.75 5.16 -46.57
N ARG A 22 -15.88 6.31 -45.88
CA ARG A 22 -15.06 6.58 -44.69
C ARG A 22 -15.61 5.74 -43.54
N PRO A 23 -14.81 4.85 -42.91
CA PRO A 23 -15.26 4.13 -41.72
C PRO A 23 -15.51 5.15 -40.61
N ARG A 24 -16.78 5.26 -40.18
CA ARG A 24 -17.19 6.18 -39.12
C ARG A 24 -16.93 5.49 -37.79
N ALA A 25 -15.75 5.72 -37.22
CA ALA A 25 -15.46 5.26 -35.87
C ALA A 25 -16.47 5.89 -34.90
N ASN A 26 -17.20 5.05 -34.16
CA ASN A 26 -18.18 5.50 -33.18
C ASN A 26 -17.45 6.04 -31.95
N SER A 27 -17.60 7.34 -31.70
CA SER A 27 -16.91 8.05 -30.62
C SER A 27 -17.08 7.37 -29.25
N THR A 28 -18.21 6.68 -29.01
CA THR A 28 -18.47 5.91 -27.79
C THR A 28 -17.48 4.76 -27.57
N THR A 29 -17.12 4.00 -28.62
CA THR A 29 -16.13 2.92 -28.50
C THR A 29 -14.76 3.48 -28.14
N VAL A 30 -14.40 4.62 -28.73
CA VAL A 30 -13.12 5.30 -28.44
C VAL A 30 -13.06 5.76 -26.98
N ILE A 31 -14.15 6.33 -26.46
CA ILE A 31 -14.23 6.78 -25.06
C ILE A 31 -14.13 5.59 -24.09
N LEU A 32 -14.79 4.47 -24.39
CA LEU A 32 -14.75 3.27 -23.55
C LEU A 32 -13.35 2.68 -23.45
N VAL A 33 -12.63 2.56 -24.58
CA VAL A 33 -11.26 2.01 -24.61
C VAL A 33 -10.28 2.90 -23.84
N LEU A 34 -10.37 4.22 -23.99
CA LEU A 34 -9.52 5.17 -23.27
C LEU A 34 -9.79 5.17 -21.76
N SER A 35 -11.07 5.13 -21.37
CA SER A 35 -11.44 5.13 -19.96
C SER A 35 -10.92 3.88 -19.24
N LEU A 36 -11.06 2.70 -19.84
CA LEU A 36 -10.63 1.44 -19.23
C LEU A 36 -9.12 1.41 -18.96
N GLY A 37 -8.31 1.90 -19.91
CA GLY A 37 -6.86 2.00 -19.74
C GLY A 37 -6.46 2.95 -18.61
N ALA A 38 -7.12 4.11 -18.52
CA ALA A 38 -6.86 5.09 -17.46
C ALA A 38 -7.23 4.54 -16.06
N PHE A 39 -8.36 3.84 -15.95
CA PHE A 39 -8.77 3.22 -14.69
C PHE A 39 -7.83 2.10 -14.24
N LEU A 40 -7.42 1.21 -15.14
CA LEU A 40 -6.44 0.16 -14.81
C LEU A 40 -5.09 0.76 -14.43
N GLY A 41 -4.62 1.77 -15.17
CA GLY A 41 -3.38 2.47 -14.87
C GLY A 41 -3.40 3.15 -13.51
N LEU A 42 -4.48 3.88 -13.18
CA LEU A 42 -4.64 4.55 -11.89
C LEU A 42 -4.74 3.54 -10.74
N PHE A 43 -5.51 2.46 -10.91
CA PHE A 43 -5.62 1.40 -9.91
C PHE A 43 -4.26 0.72 -9.66
N PHE A 44 -3.51 0.40 -10.72
CA PHE A 44 -2.17 -0.17 -10.61
C PHE A 44 -1.17 0.80 -9.97
N MET A 45 -1.24 2.09 -10.30
CA MET A 45 -0.42 3.13 -9.66
C MET A 45 -0.73 3.32 -8.18
N ILE A 46 -2.01 3.33 -7.80
CA ILE A 46 -2.43 3.44 -6.39
C ILE A 46 -1.99 2.20 -5.62
N THR A 47 -2.25 1.00 -6.16
CA THR A 47 -1.85 -0.26 -5.52
C THR A 47 -0.33 -0.34 -5.35
N ILE A 48 0.45 -0.05 -6.39
CA ILE A 48 1.92 0.03 -6.28
C ILE A 48 2.34 1.10 -5.26
N SER A 49 1.78 2.30 -5.30
CA SER A 49 2.12 3.36 -4.33
C SER A 49 1.83 2.95 -2.89
N VAL A 50 0.70 2.28 -2.64
CA VAL A 50 0.34 1.76 -1.31
C VAL A 50 1.28 0.64 -0.90
N LEU A 51 1.61 -0.30 -1.79
CA LEU A 51 2.55 -1.40 -1.52
C LEU A 51 3.98 -0.89 -1.27
N LEU A 52 4.43 0.12 -2.01
CA LEU A 52 5.74 0.74 -1.78
C LEU A 52 5.76 1.54 -0.48
N ARG A 53 4.67 2.25 -0.14
CA ARG A 53 4.54 2.96 1.14
C ARG A 53 4.46 2.00 2.32
N SER A 54 3.72 0.90 2.23
CA SER A 54 3.64 -0.08 3.31
C SER A 54 4.99 -0.77 3.52
N ARG A 55 5.73 -1.10 2.45
CA ARG A 55 7.09 -1.62 2.56
C ARG A 55 8.07 -0.59 3.15
N LYS A 56 7.96 0.68 2.77
CA LYS A 56 8.82 1.74 3.30
C LYS A 56 8.52 2.05 4.77
N VAL A 57 7.26 2.06 5.19
CA VAL A 57 6.88 2.23 6.60
C VAL A 57 7.43 1.07 7.44
N VAL A 58 7.28 -0.17 6.99
CA VAL A 58 7.82 -1.34 7.70
C VAL A 58 9.36 -1.29 7.77
N HIS A 59 10.05 -0.88 6.71
CA HIS A 59 11.50 -0.79 6.72
C HIS A 59 12.03 0.35 7.59
N VAL A 60 11.40 1.53 7.52
CA VAL A 60 11.76 2.69 8.36
C VAL A 60 11.58 2.38 9.84
N ASN A 61 10.48 1.69 10.22
CA ASN A 61 10.25 1.22 11.60
C ASN A 61 11.32 0.23 12.08
N SER A 62 11.87 -0.59 11.19
CA SER A 62 12.92 -1.54 11.55
C SER A 62 14.25 -0.84 11.83
N ASP A 63 14.62 0.14 11.02
CA ASP A 63 15.89 0.86 11.18
C ASP A 63 15.86 1.71 12.46
N GLU A 64 14.77 2.44 12.70
CA GLU A 64 14.61 3.26 13.91
C GLU A 64 14.57 2.44 15.22
N GLU A 65 14.09 1.19 15.17
CA GLU A 65 14.14 0.27 16.32
C GLU A 65 15.58 -0.13 16.68
N ASP A 66 16.42 -0.44 15.68
CA ASP A 66 17.82 -0.88 15.86
C ASP A 66 18.72 0.27 16.39
N TYR A 67 18.45 1.51 15.96
CA TYR A 67 19.12 2.71 16.51
C TYR A 67 18.79 2.94 17.99
N LEU A 68 17.56 2.66 18.40
CA LEU A 68 17.11 2.92 19.77
C LEU A 68 17.67 1.90 20.78
N ASP A 69 18.10 0.71 20.33
CA ASP A 69 18.77 -0.27 21.18
C ASP A 69 20.20 0.15 21.55
N HIS A 70 20.80 1.09 20.82
CA HIS A 70 22.13 1.65 21.09
C HIS A 70 22.11 2.95 21.90
N VAL A 71 20.94 3.47 22.31
CA VAL A 71 20.82 4.70 23.11
C VAL A 71 20.90 4.36 24.61
N PRO A 72 21.94 4.86 25.33
CA PRO A 72 22.06 4.61 26.77
C PRO A 72 20.86 5.16 27.54
N GLY A 73 20.16 4.29 28.27
CA GLY A 73 19.01 4.66 29.12
C GLY A 73 17.64 4.29 28.54
N MET A 74 17.57 3.75 27.32
CA MET A 74 16.32 3.21 26.79
C MET A 74 15.99 1.84 27.42
N PRO A 75 14.70 1.53 27.72
CA PRO A 75 14.30 0.21 28.21
C PRO A 75 14.64 -0.90 27.21
N LYS A 76 15.06 -2.07 27.72
CA LYS A 76 15.30 -3.25 26.91
C LYS A 76 14.02 -3.67 26.19
N ARG A 77 14.11 -3.84 24.87
CA ARG A 77 13.00 -4.37 24.05
C ARG A 77 13.02 -5.88 24.04
N PHE A 78 11.82 -6.45 23.94
CA PHE A 78 11.61 -7.87 23.77
C PHE A 78 10.60 -8.08 22.65
N THR A 79 10.89 -9.02 21.77
CA THR A 79 9.96 -9.47 20.74
C THR A 79 8.81 -10.25 21.37
N TYR A 80 7.69 -10.33 20.66
CA TYR A 80 6.56 -11.15 21.12
C TYR A 80 6.95 -12.61 21.34
N GLU A 81 7.76 -13.20 20.44
CA GLU A 81 8.18 -14.59 20.55
C GLU A 81 9.10 -14.83 21.76
N GLU A 82 9.97 -13.88 22.10
CA GLU A 82 10.78 -13.96 23.33
C GLU A 82 9.91 -13.95 24.58
N LEU A 83 8.93 -13.04 24.65
CA LEU A 83 8.00 -12.97 25.78
C LEU A 83 7.08 -14.20 25.86
N ARG A 84 6.66 -14.71 24.70
CA ARG A 84 5.87 -15.94 24.59
C ARG A 84 6.66 -17.15 25.06
N ALA A 85 7.94 -17.27 24.67
CA ALA A 85 8.82 -18.33 25.16
C ALA A 85 9.06 -18.19 26.66
N ALA A 86 9.34 -16.97 27.13
CA ALA A 86 9.59 -16.69 28.55
C ALA A 86 8.40 -17.04 29.45
N THR A 87 7.16 -16.90 28.95
CA THR A 87 5.91 -17.14 29.69
C THR A 87 5.29 -18.51 29.42
N GLU A 88 6.01 -19.40 28.72
CA GLU A 88 5.52 -20.72 28.32
C GLU A 88 4.21 -20.68 27.51
N ASN A 89 4.04 -19.67 26.65
CA ASN A 89 2.79 -19.30 25.96
C ASN A 89 1.73 -18.69 26.88
N PHE A 90 2.15 -17.81 27.80
CA PHE A 90 1.24 -17.10 28.72
C PHE A 90 0.38 -18.04 29.56
N VAL A 91 0.98 -19.12 30.09
CA VAL A 91 0.26 -20.17 30.84
C VAL A 91 -0.10 -19.71 32.25
N THR A 92 0.88 -19.20 33.00
CA THR A 92 0.70 -18.87 34.42
C THR A 92 0.28 -17.41 34.59
N LYS A 93 -1.02 -17.16 34.73
CA LYS A 93 -1.56 -15.82 34.99
C LYS A 93 -1.35 -15.42 36.46
N LEU A 94 -0.66 -14.30 36.67
CA LEU A 94 -0.44 -13.68 37.98
C LEU A 94 -1.60 -12.75 38.39
N GLY A 95 -2.29 -12.15 37.42
CA GLY A 95 -3.42 -11.26 37.69
C GLY A 95 -4.10 -10.71 36.44
N GLN A 96 -5.19 -9.99 36.64
CA GLN A 96 -5.95 -9.33 35.58
C GLN A 96 -6.56 -8.02 36.09
N GLY A 97 -6.59 -7.00 35.23
CA GLY A 97 -7.22 -5.71 35.52
C GLY A 97 -7.76 -5.04 34.25
N GLY A 98 -8.17 -3.77 34.35
CA GLY A 98 -8.76 -3.03 33.22
C GLY A 98 -7.83 -2.81 32.02
N PHE A 99 -6.51 -2.99 32.22
CA PHE A 99 -5.49 -2.85 31.18
C PHE A 99 -4.99 -4.19 30.64
N GLY A 100 -5.63 -5.30 31.00
CA GLY A 100 -5.30 -6.64 30.53
C GLY A 100 -4.79 -7.59 31.61
N SER A 101 -4.05 -8.63 31.18
CA SER A 101 -3.61 -9.76 32.02
C SER A 101 -2.10 -9.72 32.27
N VAL A 102 -1.65 -10.17 33.43
CA VAL A 102 -0.22 -10.28 33.80
C VAL A 102 0.14 -11.75 33.95
N PHE A 103 1.26 -12.18 33.37
CA PHE A 103 1.73 -13.57 33.37
C PHE A 103 3.13 -13.68 33.97
N GLU A 104 3.42 -14.80 34.62
CA GLU A 104 4.79 -15.14 35.05
C GLU A 104 5.62 -15.52 33.84
N GLY A 105 6.88 -15.10 33.82
CA GLY A 105 7.84 -15.60 32.85
C GLY A 105 9.27 -15.63 33.39
N THR A 106 10.14 -16.34 32.69
CA THR A 106 11.57 -16.40 32.93
C THR A 106 12.31 -16.15 31.62
N LEU A 107 13.14 -15.12 31.58
CA LEU A 107 13.96 -14.80 30.42
C LEU A 107 15.06 -15.85 30.19
N ILE A 108 15.68 -15.83 29.01
CA ILE A 108 16.77 -16.76 28.63
C ILE A 108 17.95 -16.69 29.62
N ASP A 109 18.20 -15.51 30.19
CA ASP A 109 19.26 -15.27 31.17
C ASP A 109 18.88 -15.73 32.60
N GLY A 110 17.70 -16.32 32.78
CA GLY A 110 17.18 -16.79 34.07
C GLY A 110 16.46 -15.72 34.89
N THR A 111 16.34 -14.49 34.39
CA THR A 111 15.65 -13.41 35.10
C THR A 111 14.15 -13.67 35.15
N LYS A 112 13.58 -13.70 36.37
CA LYS A 112 12.13 -13.76 36.56
C LYS A 112 11.47 -12.42 36.21
N VAL A 113 10.39 -12.49 35.44
CA VAL A 113 9.66 -11.33 34.93
C VAL A 113 8.15 -11.51 35.08
N ALA A 114 7.42 -10.39 35.10
CA ALA A 114 5.97 -10.37 34.97
C ALA A 114 5.61 -9.68 33.64
N VAL A 115 4.99 -10.42 32.73
CA VAL A 115 4.64 -9.93 31.39
C VAL A 115 3.18 -9.49 31.38
N LYS A 116 2.95 -8.18 31.21
CA LYS A 116 1.59 -7.62 31.09
C LYS A 116 1.14 -7.60 29.63
N CYS A 117 0.15 -8.42 29.31
CA CYS A 117 -0.55 -8.43 28.03
C CYS A 117 -1.71 -7.44 28.07
N ILE A 118 -1.72 -6.48 27.16
CA ILE A 118 -2.78 -5.46 27.09
C ILE A 118 -3.88 -5.91 26.13
N ASP A 119 -5.11 -6.01 26.63
CA ASP A 119 -6.28 -6.37 25.83
C ASP A 119 -6.87 -5.11 25.17
N GLY A 120 -6.95 -5.07 23.82
CA GLY A 120 -7.65 -4.00 23.08
C GLY A 120 -6.97 -3.52 21.80
N VAL A 121 -7.60 -3.75 20.65
CA VAL A 121 -7.09 -3.35 19.31
C VAL A 121 -7.33 -1.86 19.06
N GLY A 122 -6.28 -1.15 18.63
CA GLY A 122 -6.37 0.15 17.95
C GLY A 122 -6.29 1.40 18.84
N GLN A 123 -7.12 1.52 19.88
CA GLN A 123 -7.20 2.74 20.70
C GLN A 123 -6.17 2.77 21.85
N VAL A 124 -5.80 1.59 22.38
CA VAL A 124 -4.88 1.46 23.52
C VAL A 124 -3.41 1.59 23.12
N LYS A 125 -3.09 1.42 21.83
CA LYS A 125 -1.71 1.51 21.32
C LYS A 125 -1.10 2.90 21.54
N LYS A 126 -1.90 3.96 21.46
CA LYS A 126 -1.45 5.35 21.69
C LYS A 126 -1.19 5.65 23.17
N SER A 127 -2.04 5.15 24.05
CA SER A 127 -1.87 5.31 25.50
C SER A 127 -0.72 4.45 26.05
N PHE A 128 -0.52 3.25 25.51
CA PHE A 128 0.64 2.41 25.85
C PHE A 128 1.96 3.06 25.40
N LEU A 129 2.01 3.61 24.18
CA LEU A 129 3.21 4.29 23.69
C LEU A 129 3.55 5.53 24.54
N ALA A 130 2.53 6.27 24.98
CA ALA A 130 2.71 7.39 25.90
C ALA A 130 3.22 6.93 27.29
N GLU A 131 2.72 5.81 27.81
CA GLU A 131 3.16 5.24 29.09
C GLU A 131 4.62 4.76 29.02
N VAL A 132 4.99 4.01 27.98
CA VAL A 132 6.38 3.53 27.76
C VAL A 132 7.34 4.70 27.61
N GLN A 133 6.95 5.75 26.88
CA GLN A 133 7.76 6.96 26.74
C GLN A 133 7.92 7.72 28.07
N THR A 134 6.86 7.74 28.90
CA THR A 134 6.90 8.43 30.19
C THR A 134 7.76 7.65 31.20
N ILE A 135 7.58 6.34 31.31
CA ILE A 135 8.34 5.50 32.27
C ILE A 135 9.81 5.34 31.83
N GLY A 136 10.09 5.30 30.53
CA GLY A 136 11.46 5.24 30.00
C GLY A 136 12.26 6.55 30.08
N GLY A 137 11.59 7.68 30.34
CA GLY A 137 12.22 9.01 30.38
C GLY A 137 12.47 9.58 31.77
N ILE A 138 11.95 8.96 32.84
CA ILE A 138 12.12 9.46 34.21
C ILE A 138 13.42 8.87 34.77
N ARG A 139 14.40 9.75 35.01
CA ARG A 139 15.71 9.47 35.59
C ARG A 139 15.76 9.86 37.05
#